data_AF-A0A7D5DW48-F1
#
_entry.id   AF-A0A7D5DW48-F1
#
_cell.length_a   1.000
_cell.length_b   1.000
_cell.length_c   1.000
_cell.angle_alpha   90.00
_cell.angle_beta   90.00
_cell.angle_gamma   90.00
#
_symmetry.space_group_name_H-M   'P 1'
#
loop_
_entity.id
_entity.type
_entity.pdbx_description
1 polymer ?
#
loop_
_entity_poly.entity_id
_entity_poly.type
_entity_poly.pdbx_seq_one_letter_code
_entity_poly.pdbx_strand_id
1 'polypeptide(L)'
;MAEFERVEDYLPETVKEIVGVIGFPATEKLIKECGGITLHFSNFAREMVYLDKLTEVLGSENALKFKSYIGECDLYLPRCDIALKMLRNQQIYMDFCHLTEDKKQSGRVAMLQICPKYGLSDRTVWDIVRSFQNEHTHIQTPLF
;
A
#
# COMPACT_ATOMS: atom_id res chain seq x y z
N MET A 1 5.23 11.64 -3.51
CA MET A 1 3.97 11.43 -2.76
C MET A 1 3.94 9.97 -2.38
N ALA A 2 3.66 9.66 -1.12
CA ALA A 2 3.60 8.27 -0.66
C ALA A 2 2.30 7.64 -1.20
N GLU A 3 2.34 6.39 -1.66
CA GLU A 3 1.14 5.77 -2.24
C GLU A 3 0.08 5.54 -1.15
N PHE A 4 0.51 5.31 0.08
CA PHE A 4 -0.36 5.08 1.24
C PHE A 4 -1.32 6.24 1.53
N GLU A 5 -0.98 7.48 1.16
CA GLU A 5 -1.89 8.63 1.29
C GLU A 5 -3.19 8.41 0.48
N ARG A 6 -3.12 7.68 -0.64
CA ARG A 6 -4.27 7.43 -1.53
C ARG A 6 -5.20 6.32 -1.02
N VAL A 7 -4.79 5.60 0.01
CA VAL A 7 -5.48 4.43 0.56
C VAL A 7 -5.56 4.46 2.08
N GLU A 8 -5.46 5.65 2.67
CA GLU A 8 -5.47 5.85 4.12
C GLU A 8 -6.71 5.23 4.78
N ASP A 9 -7.88 5.31 4.14
CA ASP A 9 -9.13 4.68 4.60
C ASP A 9 -9.01 3.17 4.82
N TYR A 10 -8.14 2.49 4.07
CA TYR A 10 -7.93 1.04 4.17
C TYR A 10 -6.81 0.64 5.14
N LEU A 11 -6.12 1.61 5.73
CA LEU A 11 -5.05 1.34 6.69
C LEU A 11 -5.64 0.97 8.07
N PRO A 12 -5.11 -0.06 8.73
CA PRO A 12 -5.45 -0.35 10.13
C PRO A 12 -5.11 0.82 11.06
N GLU A 13 -5.84 0.96 12.17
CA GLU A 13 -5.64 2.06 13.13
C GLU A 13 -4.19 2.14 13.61
N THR A 14 -3.58 1.02 13.97
CA THR A 14 -2.17 0.95 14.38
C THR A 14 -1.22 1.54 13.33
N VAL A 15 -1.51 1.34 12.05
CA VAL A 15 -0.67 1.87 10.96
C VAL A 15 -0.88 3.37 10.78
N LYS A 16 -2.11 3.85 10.97
CA LYS A 16 -2.40 5.30 10.99
C LYS A 16 -1.68 6.00 12.14
N GLU A 17 -1.61 5.38 13.32
CA GLU A 17 -0.82 5.90 14.44
C GLU A 17 0.67 5.99 14.08
N ILE A 18 1.22 4.93 13.47
CA ILE A 18 2.63 4.91 13.00
C ILE A 18 2.86 6.01 11.96
N VAL A 19 1.93 6.24 11.02
CA VAL A 19 1.99 7.38 10.09
C VAL A 19 2.09 8.71 10.84
N GLY A 20 1.35 8.89 11.94
CA GLY A 20 1.45 10.09 12.78
C GLY A 20 2.84 10.30 13.41
N VAL A 21 3.62 9.23 13.59
CA VAL A 21 4.95 9.28 14.24
C VAL A 21 6.08 9.48 13.23
N ILE A 22 6.10 8.71 12.14
CA ILE A 22 7.21 8.69 11.17
C ILE A 22 6.83 9.21 9.78
N GLY A 23 5.56 9.54 9.55
CA GLY A 23 5.04 10.02 8.28
C GLY A 23 4.74 8.90 7.27
N PHE A 24 3.87 9.20 6.30
CA PHE A 24 3.47 8.25 5.26
C PHE A 24 4.64 7.61 4.48
N PRO A 25 5.68 8.34 4.04
CA PRO A 25 6.74 7.75 3.24
C PRO A 25 7.54 6.69 4.00
N ALA A 26 7.81 6.92 5.29
CA ALA A 26 8.54 5.98 6.12
C ALA A 26 7.66 4.79 6.49
N THR A 27 6.39 5.01 6.85
CA THR A 27 5.46 3.93 7.17
C THR A 27 5.21 3.02 5.97
N GLU A 28 5.04 3.58 4.77
CA GLU A 28 4.88 2.77 3.56
C GLU A 28 6.08 1.84 3.33
N LYS A 29 7.30 2.38 3.47
CA LYS A 29 8.53 1.59 3.32
C LYS A 29 8.63 0.51 4.41
N LEU A 30 8.25 0.85 5.64
CA LEU A 30 8.19 -0.09 6.75
C LEU A 30 7.24 -1.25 6.46
N ILE A 31 6.01 -0.98 6.03
CA ILE A 31 5.00 -2.02 5.79
C ILE A 31 5.36 -2.87 4.57
N LYS A 32 5.97 -2.30 3.52
CA LYS A 32 6.41 -3.07 2.35
C LYS A 32 7.51 -4.09 2.70
N GLU A 33 8.44 -3.72 3.59
CA GLU A 33 9.59 -4.56 3.96
C GLU A 33 9.32 -5.46 5.18
N CYS A 34 8.53 -4.99 6.14
CA CYS A 34 8.31 -5.61 7.45
C CYS A 34 6.82 -5.77 7.78
N GLY A 35 5.92 -5.71 6.80
CA GLY A 35 4.51 -5.99 7.03
C GLY A 35 4.27 -7.48 7.32
N GLY A 36 3.43 -7.76 8.32
CA GLY A 36 3.02 -9.12 8.69
C GLY A 36 3.91 -9.83 9.70
N ILE A 37 4.87 -9.13 10.33
CA ILE A 37 5.72 -9.67 11.39
C ILE A 37 5.40 -9.05 12.75
N THR A 38 5.73 -9.78 13.82
CA THR A 38 5.72 -9.25 15.19
C THR A 38 7.14 -8.83 15.56
N LEU A 39 7.31 -7.58 15.96
CA LEU A 39 8.54 -7.05 16.52
C LEU A 39 8.52 -7.28 18.03
N HIS A 40 9.53 -8.00 18.53
CA HIS A 40 9.64 -8.30 19.96
C HIS A 40 10.67 -7.39 20.61
N PHE A 41 10.20 -6.35 21.31
CA PHE A 41 11.05 -5.38 21.99
C PHE A 41 11.20 -5.65 23.49
N SER A 42 10.52 -6.66 24.01
CA SER A 42 10.63 -7.11 25.41
C SER A 42 11.99 -7.72 25.80
N ASN A 43 12.88 -7.97 24.84
CA ASN A 43 14.21 -8.54 25.07
C ASN A 43 15.29 -7.71 24.36
N PHE A 44 16.22 -7.17 25.15
CA PHE A 44 17.32 -6.31 24.70
C PHE A 44 18.19 -6.92 23.59
N ALA A 45 18.43 -8.23 23.62
CA ALA A 45 19.23 -8.90 22.58
C ALA A 45 18.50 -8.94 21.22
N ARG A 46 17.17 -9.06 21.23
CA ARG A 46 16.35 -9.03 20.00
C ARG A 46 16.09 -7.60 19.53
N GLU A 47 15.94 -6.68 20.48
CA GLU A 47 15.78 -5.25 20.21
C GLU A 47 16.89 -4.70 19.32
N MET A 48 18.16 -5.00 19.60
CA MET A 48 19.28 -4.53 18.78
C MET A 48 19.17 -5.00 17.32
N VAL A 49 18.78 -6.26 17.10
CA VAL A 49 18.63 -6.81 15.74
C VAL A 49 17.49 -6.12 14.98
N TYR A 50 16.35 -5.89 15.66
CA TYR A 50 15.24 -5.16 15.04
C TYR A 50 15.59 -3.69 14.77
N LEU A 51 16.29 -3.03 15.68
CA LEU A 51 16.71 -1.64 15.51
C LEU A 51 17.68 -1.46 14.35
N ASP A 52 18.62 -2.39 14.17
CA ASP A 52 19.53 -2.37 13.02
C ASP A 52 18.75 -2.49 11.71
N LYS A 53 17.83 -3.46 11.63
CA LYS A 53 16.97 -3.64 10.46
C LYS A 53 16.06 -2.43 10.21
N LEU A 54 15.47 -1.84 11.25
CA LEU A 54 14.64 -0.64 11.14
C LEU A 54 15.47 0.56 10.68
N THR A 55 16.72 0.67 11.10
CA THR A 55 17.64 1.73 10.67
C THR A 55 18.00 1.60 9.19
N GLU A 56 18.22 0.37 8.72
CA GLU A 56 18.45 0.08 7.29
C GLU A 56 17.22 0.50 6.43
N VAL A 57 16.01 0.19 6.91
CA VAL A 57 14.78 0.47 6.17
C VAL A 57 14.38 1.95 6.25
N LEU A 58 14.33 2.53 7.45
CA LEU A 58 13.74 3.85 7.72
C LEU A 58 14.75 5.00 7.83
N GLY A 59 16.03 4.67 8.00
CA GLY A 59 17.05 5.60 8.44
C GLY A 59 17.04 5.80 9.97
N SER A 60 18.17 6.24 10.51
CA SER A 60 18.41 6.31 11.97
C SER A 60 17.40 7.19 12.71
N GLU A 61 17.00 8.34 12.14
CA GLU A 61 16.07 9.27 12.79
C GLU A 61 14.68 8.64 12.97
N ASN A 62 14.12 8.07 11.89
CA ASN A 62 12.79 7.48 11.92
C ASN A 62 12.77 6.18 12.73
N ALA A 63 13.85 5.39 12.69
CA ALA A 63 13.97 4.19 13.51
C ALA A 63 13.95 4.51 15.02
N LEU A 64 14.64 5.58 15.45
CA LEU A 64 14.61 6.04 16.84
C LEU A 64 13.24 6.58 17.25
N LYS A 65 12.58 7.36 16.39
CA LYS A 65 11.20 7.85 16.63
C LYS A 65 10.22 6.68 16.78
N PHE A 66 10.30 5.71 15.87
CA PHE A 66 9.47 4.52 15.89
C PHE A 66 9.70 3.67 17.15
N LYS A 67 10.97 3.44 17.52
CA LYS A 67 11.32 2.74 18.76
C LYS A 67 10.80 3.46 20.01
N SER A 68 10.94 4.78 20.05
CA SER A 68 10.46 5.60 21.17
C SER A 68 8.94 5.51 21.33
N TYR A 69 8.20 5.40 20.21
CA TYR A 69 6.75 5.20 20.22
C TYR A 69 6.34 3.82 20.76
N ILE A 70 7.03 2.75 20.35
CA ILE A 70 6.68 1.38 20.77
C ILE A 70 7.09 1.09 22.22
N GLY A 71 8.21 1.64 22.68
CA GLY A 71 8.77 1.32 23.98
C GLY A 71 9.27 -0.12 24.08
N GLU A 72 9.06 -0.76 25.22
CA GLU A 72 9.48 -2.15 25.52
C GLU A 72 8.36 -3.17 25.28
N CYS A 73 7.42 -2.86 24.39
CA CYS A 73 6.28 -3.71 24.08
C CYS A 73 6.46 -4.47 22.75
N ASP A 74 5.89 -5.67 22.67
CA ASP A 74 5.81 -6.41 21.42
C ASP A 74 4.73 -5.79 20.52
N LEU A 75 5.05 -5.52 19.26
CA LEU A 75 4.14 -4.90 18.30
C LEU A 75 3.97 -5.79 17.07
N TYR A 76 2.73 -6.13 16.73
CA TYR A 76 2.41 -6.70 15.42
C TYR A 76 2.32 -5.59 14.36
N LEU A 77 3.07 -5.71 13.25
CA LEU A 77 2.95 -4.83 12.09
C LEU A 77 1.93 -5.42 11.11
N PRO A 78 0.77 -4.78 10.90
CA PRO A 78 -0.20 -5.25 9.91
C PRO A 78 0.38 -5.20 8.50
N ARG A 79 0.16 -6.25 7.72
CA ARG A 79 0.62 -6.32 6.31
C ARG A 79 -0.09 -5.32 5.38
N CYS A 80 -1.23 -4.78 5.81
CA CYS A 80 -2.05 -3.85 5.02
C CYS A 80 -2.47 -4.44 3.67
N ASP A 81 -2.79 -5.74 3.61
CA ASP A 81 -3.14 -6.44 2.37
C ASP A 81 -4.26 -5.75 1.58
N ILE A 82 -5.26 -5.18 2.28
CA ILE A 82 -6.38 -4.47 1.65
C ILE A 82 -5.89 -3.18 0.99
N ALA A 83 -5.11 -2.36 1.70
CA ALA A 83 -4.55 -1.12 1.17
C ALA A 83 -3.61 -1.38 -0.01
N LEU A 84 -2.70 -2.35 0.12
CA LEU A 84 -1.79 -2.75 -0.96
C LEU A 84 -2.55 -3.29 -2.19
N LYS A 85 -3.60 -4.08 -1.96
CA LYS A 85 -4.48 -4.55 -3.03
C LYS A 85 -5.18 -3.38 -3.72
N MET A 86 -5.64 -2.38 -2.96
CA MET A 86 -6.29 -1.21 -3.53
C MET A 86 -5.32 -0.38 -4.38
N LEU A 87 -4.08 -0.16 -3.90
CA LEU A 87 -3.03 0.50 -4.69
C LEU A 87 -2.73 -0.22 -6.00
N ARG A 88 -2.56 -1.54 -5.94
CA ARG A 88 -2.37 -2.36 -7.15
C ARG A 88 -3.55 -2.19 -8.11
N ASN A 89 -4.77 -2.22 -7.59
CA ASN A 89 -5.98 -2.11 -8.40
C ASN A 89 -6.12 -0.70 -9.03
N GLN A 90 -5.78 0.36 -8.29
CA GLN A 90 -5.71 1.73 -8.83
C GLN A 90 -4.68 1.81 -9.96
N GLN A 91 -3.49 1.22 -9.79
CA GLN A 91 -2.47 1.20 -10.83
C GLN A 91 -2.91 0.40 -12.07
N ILE A 92 -3.58 -0.74 -11.89
CA ILE A 92 -4.17 -1.52 -12.99
C ILE A 92 -5.14 -0.66 -13.80
N TYR A 93 -6.00 0.10 -13.13
CA TYR A 93 -6.95 0.99 -13.81
C TYR A 93 -6.25 2.12 -14.55
N MET A 94 -5.24 2.76 -13.95
CA MET A 94 -4.43 3.80 -14.60
C MET A 94 -3.72 3.26 -15.84
N ASP A 95 -3.13 2.07 -15.77
CA ASP A 95 -2.50 1.41 -16.93
C ASP A 95 -3.52 1.12 -18.03
N PHE A 96 -4.73 0.68 -17.67
CA PHE A 96 -5.80 0.42 -18.63
C PHE A 96 -6.24 1.71 -19.34
N CYS A 97 -6.48 2.79 -18.59
CA CYS A 97 -6.77 4.11 -19.16
C CYS A 97 -5.63 4.55 -20.08
N HIS A 98 -4.37 4.42 -19.66
CA HIS A 98 -3.23 4.81 -20.48
C HIS A 98 -3.17 4.05 -21.82
N LEU A 99 -3.39 2.73 -21.82
CA LEU A 99 -3.38 1.94 -23.05
C LEU A 99 -4.57 2.25 -23.96
N THR A 100 -5.75 2.51 -23.40
CA THR A 100 -6.98 2.69 -24.18
C THR A 100 -7.19 4.14 -24.63
N GLU A 101 -6.86 5.11 -23.78
CA GLU A 101 -7.09 6.54 -24.01
C GLU A 101 -5.89 7.20 -24.68
N ASP A 102 -4.66 7.00 -24.20
CA ASP A 102 -3.47 7.62 -24.79
C ASP A 102 -2.99 6.84 -26.02
N LYS A 103 -2.87 5.52 -25.91
CA LYS A 103 -2.37 4.66 -27.02
C LYS A 103 -3.45 4.19 -27.98
N LYS A 104 -4.72 4.55 -27.74
CA LYS A 104 -5.89 4.20 -28.58
C LYS A 104 -6.03 2.69 -28.86
N GLN A 105 -5.57 1.85 -27.94
CA GLN A 105 -5.71 0.40 -28.05
C GLN A 105 -7.12 -0.03 -27.64
N SER A 106 -7.63 -1.13 -28.21
CA SER A 106 -8.87 -1.71 -27.71
C SER A 106 -8.67 -2.30 -26.30
N GLY A 107 -9.71 -2.30 -25.47
CA GLY A 107 -9.64 -2.86 -24.11
C GLY A 107 -9.15 -4.31 -24.09
N ARG A 108 -9.54 -5.14 -25.07
CA ARG A 108 -9.05 -6.53 -25.21
C ARG A 108 -7.54 -6.60 -25.47
N VAL A 109 -7.01 -5.68 -26.29
CA VAL A 109 -5.56 -5.59 -26.56
C VAL A 109 -4.81 -5.08 -25.33
N ALA A 110 -5.40 -4.17 -24.56
CA ALA A 110 -4.82 -3.72 -23.29
C ALA A 110 -4.69 -4.88 -22.28
N MET A 111 -5.69 -5.77 -22.20
CA MET A 111 -5.65 -6.94 -21.30
C MET A 111 -4.50 -7.89 -21.61
N LEU A 112 -4.09 -8.04 -22.87
CA LEU A 112 -2.93 -8.86 -23.25
C LEU A 112 -1.62 -8.36 -22.62
N GLN A 113 -1.53 -7.08 -22.29
CA GLN A 113 -0.37 -6.49 -21.62
C GLN A 113 -0.52 -6.46 -20.10
N ILE A 114 -1.72 -6.13 -19.60
CA ILE A 114 -1.97 -5.93 -18.16
C ILE A 114 -2.00 -7.27 -17.41
N CYS A 115 -2.69 -8.28 -17.94
CA CYS A 115 -2.83 -9.58 -17.27
C CYS A 115 -1.48 -10.21 -16.91
N PRO A 116 -0.51 -10.36 -17.85
CA PRO A 116 0.80 -10.90 -17.50
C PRO A 116 1.62 -9.97 -16.60
N LYS A 117 1.51 -8.64 -16.75
CA LYS A 117 2.23 -7.67 -15.91
C LYS A 117 1.89 -7.83 -14.42
N TYR A 118 0.62 -8.06 -14.09
CA TYR A 118 0.15 -8.16 -12.71
C TYR A 118 -0.06 -9.60 -12.22
N GLY A 119 0.11 -10.60 -13.09
CA GLY A 119 -0.12 -12.01 -12.75
C GLY A 119 -1.57 -12.32 -12.40
N LEU A 120 -2.54 -11.60 -13.02
CA LEU A 120 -3.97 -11.76 -12.77
C LEU A 120 -4.68 -12.30 -14.01
N SER A 121 -5.78 -13.02 -13.79
CA SER A 121 -6.63 -13.49 -14.88
C SER A 121 -7.40 -12.34 -15.52
N ASP A 122 -7.73 -12.48 -16.81
CA ASP A 122 -8.52 -11.52 -17.57
C ASP A 122 -9.81 -11.11 -16.84
N ARG A 123 -10.53 -12.09 -16.28
CA ARG A 123 -11.74 -11.86 -15.47
C ARG A 123 -11.48 -10.93 -14.29
N THR A 124 -10.44 -11.19 -13.50
CA THR A 124 -10.12 -10.38 -12.33
C THR A 124 -9.74 -8.96 -12.71
N VAL A 125 -8.97 -8.78 -13.79
CA VAL A 125 -8.59 -7.44 -14.28
C VAL A 125 -9.81 -6.67 -14.78
N TRP A 126 -10.72 -7.32 -15.50
CA TRP A 126 -11.98 -6.69 -15.90
C TRP A 126 -12.87 -6.29 -14.72
N ASP A 127 -12.98 -7.15 -13.71
CA ASP A 127 -13.75 -6.84 -12.50
C ASP A 127 -13.16 -5.61 -11.79
N ILE A 128 -11.82 -5.49 -11.73
CA ILE A 128 -11.14 -4.30 -11.21
C ILE A 128 -11.50 -3.07 -12.05
N VAL A 129 -11.27 -3.11 -13.37
CA VAL A 129 -11.54 -1.96 -14.26
C VAL A 129 -12.99 -1.50 -14.14
N ARG A 130 -13.94 -2.44 -14.11
CA ARG A 130 -15.37 -2.14 -13.97
C ARG A 130 -15.68 -1.47 -12.62
N SER A 131 -15.05 -1.92 -11.53
CA SER A 131 -15.21 -1.32 -10.20
C SER A 131 -14.90 0.18 -10.26
N PHE A 132 -13.75 0.56 -10.81
CA PHE A 132 -13.34 1.96 -10.91
C PHE A 132 -14.21 2.77 -11.88
N GLN A 133 -14.61 2.20 -13.02
CA GLN A 133 -15.52 2.87 -13.95
C GLN A 133 -16.87 3.21 -13.30
N ASN A 134 -17.41 2.30 -12.49
CA ASN A 134 -18.67 2.51 -11.79
C ASN A 134 -18.53 3.59 -10.70
N GLU A 135 -17.42 3.60 -9.96
CA GLU A 135 -17.12 4.65 -8.97
C GLU A 135 -17.04 6.03 -9.63
N HIS A 136 -16.36 6.16 -10.77
CA HIS A 136 -16.32 7.41 -11.53
C HIS A 136 -17.68 7.84 -12.07
N THR A 137 -18.52 6.89 -12.52
CA THR A 137 -19.86 7.19 -13.03
C THR A 137 -20.79 7.71 -11.94
N HIS A 138 -20.66 7.19 -10.70
CA HIS A 138 -21.46 7.63 -9.57
C HIS A 138 -21.10 9.05 -9.08
N ILE A 139 -19.85 9.48 -9.28
CA ILE A 139 -19.41 10.85 -8.93
C ILE A 139 -19.87 11.89 -9.98
N GLN A 140 -20.11 11.45 -11.23
CA GLN A 140 -20.48 12.33 -12.34
C GLN A 140 -21.99 12.49 -12.57
N THR A 141 -22.85 11.91 -11.73
CA THR A 141 -24.31 12.10 -11.84
C THR A 141 -24.74 13.26 -10.93
N PRO A 142 -24.93 14.49 -11.43
CA PRO A 142 -25.65 15.49 -10.66
C PRO A 142 -27.10 15.02 -10.55
N LEU A 143 -27.61 14.94 -9.32
CA LEU A 143 -29.03 14.79 -9.06
C LEU A 143 -29.74 15.98 -9.72
N PHE A 144 -30.40 15.72 -10.86
CA PHE A 144 -31.37 16.63 -11.45
C PHE A 144 -32.68 16.58 -10.68
#